data_AF-A0A1V5A3N9-F1
#
_entry.id   AF-A0A1V5A3N9-F1
#
_cell.length_a   1.000
_cell.length_b   1.000
_cell.length_c   1.000
_cell.angle_alpha   90.00
_cell.angle_beta   90.00
_cell.angle_gamma   90.00
#
_symmetry.space_group_name_H-M   'P 1'
#
loop_
_entity.id
_entity.type
_entity.pdbx_description
1 polymer ?
#
loop_
_entity_poly.entity_id
_entity_poly.type
_entity_poly.pdbx_seq_one_letter_code
_entity_poly.pdbx_strand_id
1 'polypeptide(L)' 'MVDFGIPIGAGIAFGLGALGTGIAQSKIGAAGAGTIAEKPETFGLMIILVAIPETLVILGFVVASMIMIMLV' A
#
# COMPACT_ATOMS: atom_id res chain seq x y z
N MET A 1 2.24 -24.71 -23.06
CA MET A 1 3.27 -24.36 -22.07
C MET A 1 2.71 -23.18 -21.30
N VAL A 2 2.51 -23.29 -19.99
CA VAL A 2 1.96 -22.18 -19.18
C VAL A 2 3.03 -21.11 -19.05
N ASP A 3 2.75 -19.88 -19.47
CA ASP A 3 3.68 -18.77 -19.31
C ASP A 3 3.63 -18.25 -17.87
N PHE A 4 4.62 -18.63 -17.07
CA PHE A 4 4.73 -18.20 -15.67
C PHE A 4 5.17 -16.74 -15.54
N GLY A 5 5.63 -16.08 -16.60
CA GLY A 5 6.10 -14.69 -16.53
C GLY A 5 4.99 -13.73 -16.10
N ILE A 6 3.77 -13.95 -16.58
CA ILE A 6 2.61 -13.09 -16.32
C ILE A 6 2.20 -13.10 -14.83
N PRO A 7 1.91 -14.24 -14.19
CA PRO A 7 1.53 -14.26 -12.77
C PRO A 7 2.67 -13.80 -11.85
N ILE A 8 3.93 -14.06 -12.22
CA ILE A 8 5.09 -13.55 -11.46
C ILE A 8 5.16 -12.03 -11.54
N GLY A 9 4.98 -11.44 -12.74
CA GLY A 9 4.95 -10.00 -12.93
C GLY A 9 3.83 -9.31 -12.14
N ALA A 10 2.62 -9.90 -12.14
CA ALA A 10 1.50 -9.41 -11.33
C ALA A 10 1.80 -9.46 -9.82
N GLY A 11 2.39 -10.58 -9.35
CA GLY A 11 2.80 -10.72 -7.96
C GLY A 11 3.84 -9.71 -7.52
N ILE A 12 4.83 -9.42 -8.37
CA ILE A 12 5.86 -8.40 -8.10
C ILE A 12 5.24 -6.99 -8.03
N ALA A 13 4.36 -6.64 -8.98
CA ALA A 13 3.72 -5.33 -9.02
C ALA A 13 2.90 -5.04 -7.75
N PHE A 14 2.08 -6.01 -7.31
CA PHE A 14 1.31 -5.87 -6.08
C PHE A 14 2.21 -5.92 -4.83
N GLY A 15 3.14 -6.88 -4.77
CA GLY A 15 3.99 -7.11 -3.61
C GLY A 15 4.89 -5.93 -3.29
N LEU A 16 5.55 -5.33 -4.28
CA LEU A 16 6.39 -4.14 -4.06
C LEU A 16 5.57 -2.91 -3.67
N GLY A 17 4.36 -2.74 -4.23
CA GLY A 17 3.43 -1.69 -3.83
C GLY A 17 3.02 -1.83 -2.36
N ALA A 18 2.63 -3.04 -1.95
CA ALA A 18 2.25 -3.34 -0.57
C ALA A 18 3.41 -3.14 0.42
N LEU A 19 4.63 -3.57 0.06
CA LEU A 19 5.83 -3.35 0.87
C LEU A 19 6.13 -1.85 1.06
N GLY A 20 6.05 -1.06 -0.02
CA GLY A 20 6.23 0.39 0.04
C GLY A 20 5.21 1.07 0.94
N THR A 21 3.93 0.70 0.82
CA THR A 21 2.84 1.19 1.68
C THR A 21 3.11 0.87 3.15
N GLY A 22 3.46 -0.38 3.47
CA GLY A 22 3.74 -0.80 4.84
C GLY A 22 4.93 -0.05 5.46
N ILE A 23 6.00 0.18 4.71
CA ILE A 23 7.16 0.96 5.17
C ILE A 23 6.73 2.40 5.50
N ALA A 24 5.96 3.05 4.64
CA ALA A 24 5.48 4.41 4.88
C ALA A 24 4.54 4.46 6.10
N GLN A 25 3.57 3.54 6.19
CA GLN A 25 2.62 3.47 7.29
C GLN A 25 3.28 3.15 8.63
N SER A 26 4.35 2.34 8.66
CA SER A 26 5.08 2.05 9.90
C SER A 26 5.63 3.33 10.55
N LYS A 27 6.13 4.26 9.73
CA LYS A 27 6.67 5.55 10.20
C LYS A 27 5.55 6.50 10.61
N ILE A 28 4.50 6.61 9.80
CA ILE A 28 3.36 7.49 10.06
C ILE A 28 2.59 7.03 11.31
N GLY A 29 2.35 5.72 11.45
CA GLY A 29 1.67 5.13 12.59
C GLY A 29 2.43 5.33 13.90
N ALA A 30 3.75 5.12 13.90
CA ALA A 30 4.58 5.36 15.07
C ALA A 30 4.57 6.83 15.52
N ALA A 31 4.76 7.77 14.58
CA ALA A 31 4.67 9.20 14.88
C ALA A 31 3.25 9.62 15.30
N GLY A 32 2.23 9.03 14.66
CA GLY A 32 0.83 9.29 14.92
C GLY A 32 0.38 8.87 16.31
N ALA A 33 0.79 7.68 16.74
CA ALA A 33 0.46 7.18 18.08
C ALA A 33 0.98 8.12 19.17
N GLY A 34 2.23 8.60 19.04
CA GLY A 34 2.79 9.59 19.97
C GLY A 34 2.05 10.94 19.92
N THR A 35 1.74 11.41 18.71
CA THR A 35 1.02 12.69 18.53
C THR A 35 -0.39 12.63 19.10
N ILE A 36 -1.11 11.53 18.91
CA ILE A 36 -2.46 11.32 19.48
C ILE A 36 -2.39 11.22 21.00
N ALA A 37 -1.35 10.61 21.55
CA ALA A 37 -1.15 10.52 23.01
C ALA A 37 -0.94 11.89 23.65
N GLU A 38 -0.25 12.81 22.98
CA GLU A 38 -0.07 14.20 23.44
C GLU A 38 -1.26 15.12 23.12
N LYS A 39 -1.86 14.95 21.94
CA LYS A 39 -2.92 15.80 21.37
C LYS A 39 -4.04 14.94 20.78
N PRO A 40 -4.98 14.45 21.60
CA PRO A 40 -6.06 13.56 21.16
C PRO A 40 -6.92 14.11 20.01
N GLU A 41 -7.06 15.43 19.93
CA GLU A 41 -7.76 16.14 18.87
C GLU A 41 -7.16 15.93 17.46
N THR A 42 -5.90 15.48 17.38
CA THR A 42 -5.22 15.19 16.11
C THR A 42 -5.59 13.83 15.50
N PHE A 43 -6.38 13.00 16.19
CA PHE A 43 -6.76 11.65 15.74
C PHE A 43 -7.29 11.62 14.29
N GLY A 44 -8.22 12.53 13.94
CA GLY A 44 -8.78 12.58 12.60
C GLY A 44 -7.74 12.89 11.52
N LEU A 45 -6.83 13.83 11.79
CA LEU A 45 -5.72 14.17 10.89
C LEU A 45 -4.77 12.97 10.73
N MET A 46 -4.45 12.27 11.82
CA MET A 46 -3.56 11.11 11.77
C MET A 46 -4.14 9.96 10.93
N ILE A 47 -5.46 9.73 10.97
CA ILE A 47 -6.12 8.76 10.07
C ILE A 47 -5.92 9.17 8.60
N ILE A 48 -6.09 10.45 8.27
CA ILE A 48 -5.89 10.93 6.90
C ILE A 48 -4.43 10.69 6.48
N LEU A 49 -3.47 11.02 7.33
CA LEU A 49 -2.05 10.83 7.02
C LEU A 49 -1.69 9.35 6.82
N VAL A 50 -2.24 8.43 7.62
CA VAL A 50 -1.97 6.99 7.46
C VAL A 50 -2.67 6.40 6.23
N ALA A 51 -3.72 7.03 5.74
CA ALA A 51 -4.45 6.62 4.53
C ALA A 51 -3.76 7.06 3.24
N ILE A 52 -2.91 8.11 3.25
CA ILE A 52 -2.21 8.58 2.04
C ILE A 52 -1.37 7.47 1.38
N PRO A 53 -0.52 6.72 2.11
CA PRO A 53 0.25 5.62 1.51
C PRO A 53 -0.59 4.43 1.03
N GLU A 54 -1.85 4.30 1.46
CA GLU A 54 -2.76 3.24 1.00
C GLU A 54 -3.01 3.34 -0.51
N THR A 55 -2.90 4.55 -1.07
CA THR A 55 -3.00 4.76 -2.52
C THR A 55 -1.96 3.96 -3.32
N LEU A 56 -0.76 3.76 -2.78
CA LEU A 56 0.32 3.03 -3.47
C LEU A 56 -0.01 1.54 -3.62
N VAL A 57 -0.55 0.90 -2.57
CA VAL A 57 -0.96 -0.52 -2.64
C VAL A 57 -2.17 -0.69 -3.54
N ILE A 58 -3.12 0.26 -3.55
CA ILE A 58 -4.24 0.24 -4.48
C ILE A 58 -3.75 0.33 -5.93
N LEU A 59 -2.78 1.20 -6.23
CA LEU A 59 -2.19 1.28 -7.57
C LEU A 59 -1.45 -0.01 -7.94
N GLY A 60 -0.69 -0.60 -7.02
CA GLY A 60 -0.05 -1.91 -7.23
C GLY A 60 -1.05 -3.02 -7.50
N PHE A 61 -2.18 -3.02 -6.80
CA PHE A 61 -3.28 -3.97 -7.02
C PHE A 61 -3.96 -3.78 -8.38
N VAL A 62 -4.21 -2.54 -8.79
CA VAL A 62 -4.78 -2.22 -10.10
C VAL A 62 -3.85 -2.71 -11.22
N VAL A 63 -2.55 -2.43 -11.12
CA VAL A 63 -1.57 -2.89 -12.11
C VAL A 63 -1.49 -4.42 -12.16
N ALA A 64 -1.45 -5.08 -11.02
CA ALA A 64 -1.47 -6.55 -10.97
C ALA A 64 -2.76 -7.12 -11.59
N SER A 65 -3.90 -6.51 -11.33
CA SER A 65 -5.19 -6.90 -11.92
C SER A 65 -5.19 -6.70 -13.44
N MET A 66 -4.63 -5.59 -13.93
CA MET A 66 -4.49 -5.34 -15.37
C MET A 66 -3.59 -6.39 -16.04
N ILE A 67 -2.45 -6.74 -15.43
CA ILE A 67 -1.56 -7.80 -15.93
C ILE A 67 -2.33 -9.12 -16.02
N MET A 68 -3.08 -9.48 -14.98
CA MET A 68 -3.82 -10.74 -14.93
C MET A 68 -5.02 -10.78 -15.88
N ILE A 69 -5.73 -9.68 -16.10
CA ILE A 69 -6.96 -9.66 -16.92
C ILE A 69 -6.64 -9.48 -18.40
N MET A 70 -5.57 -8.73 -18.73
CA MET A 70 -5.28 -8.34 -20.10
C MET A 70 -4.27 -9.27 -20.79
N LEU A 71 -3.43 -9.99 -20.04
CA LEU A 71 -2.33 -10.80 -20.60
C LEU A 71 -2.49 -12.31 -20.41
N VAL A 72 -3.30 -12.76 -19.44
CA VAL A 72 -3.68 -14.18 -19.27
C VAL A 72 -4.80 -14.53 -20.24
#